data_AF-A0A830B9F5-F1
#
_entry.id   AF-A0A830B9F5-F1
#
_cell.length_a   1.000
_cell.length_b   1.000
_cell.length_c   1.000
_cell.angle_alpha   90.00
_cell.angle_beta   90.00
_cell.angle_gamma   90.00
#
_symmetry.space_group_name_H-M   'P 1'
#
loop_
_entity.id
_entity.type
_entity.pdbx_description
1 polymer ?
#
loop_
_entity_poly.entity_id
_entity_poly.type
_entity_poly.pdbx_seq_one_letter_code
_entity_poly.pdbx_strand_id
1 'polypeptide(L)'
;KTRWGKDGYALVFLSPPWNTPLEDTLVWIGGWRPTIAFHIIYSVSDRQFEARLSDIRRNIRIRNGDLGDLSAAHLGSLYQLHRTTIQDENTITDQMAKHQAGVAGTKAFRLSNELSNELSELVRENRIDDEDRVHVVLEPKEEGFRKILQRADQLRLSTIKSIVCILSPIQAVYFLIVATELQLRLHDWGIVEHERHINKIQGVVVVESNY
;
A
#
# COMPACT_ATOMS: atom_id res chain seq x y z
N LYS A 1 -13.46 -16.91 0.25
CA LYS A 1 -13.87 -15.99 -0.84
C LYS A 1 -14.53 -14.78 -0.17
N THR A 2 -13.77 -13.69 0.00
CA THR A 2 -14.23 -12.49 0.70
C THR A 2 -15.25 -11.74 -0.15
N ARG A 3 -16.39 -11.41 0.48
CA ARG A 3 -17.61 -10.85 -0.13
C ARG A 3 -17.47 -9.39 -0.54
N TRP A 4 -16.37 -8.74 -0.17
CA TRP A 4 -16.08 -7.30 -0.36
C TRP A 4 -15.82 -6.86 -1.80
N GLY A 5 -15.71 -7.80 -2.75
CA GLY A 5 -15.44 -7.49 -4.15
C GLY A 5 -16.68 -7.20 -5.00
N LYS A 6 -17.88 -7.12 -4.41
CA LYS A 6 -19.14 -6.92 -5.15
C LYS A 6 -19.73 -5.51 -5.06
N ASP A 7 -19.23 -4.71 -4.12
CA ASP A 7 -19.74 -3.38 -3.86
C ASP A 7 -18.62 -2.40 -4.26
N GLY A 8 -18.93 -1.29 -4.95
CA GLY A 8 -18.00 -0.37 -5.63
C GLY A 8 -16.98 0.38 -4.76
N TYR A 9 -16.41 -0.25 -3.74
CA TYR A 9 -15.43 0.32 -2.82
C TYR A 9 -13.98 0.23 -3.31
N ALA A 10 -13.74 -0.27 -4.54
CA ALA A 10 -12.37 -0.38 -5.07
C ALA A 10 -11.63 0.97 -5.06
N LEU A 11 -12.36 2.06 -5.30
CA LEU A 11 -11.82 3.42 -5.24
C LEU A 11 -11.49 3.87 -3.80
N VAL A 12 -12.32 3.50 -2.82
CA VAL A 12 -12.07 3.82 -1.39
C VAL A 12 -10.79 3.16 -0.91
N PHE A 13 -10.47 1.96 -1.40
CA PHE A 13 -9.21 1.30 -1.06
C PHE A 13 -7.99 1.91 -1.76
N LEU A 14 -8.16 2.55 -2.92
CA LEU A 14 -7.06 3.23 -3.63
C LEU A 14 -6.72 4.60 -3.01
N SER A 15 -7.68 5.24 -2.35
CA SER A 15 -7.52 6.50 -1.64
C SER A 15 -8.27 6.46 -0.31
N PRO A 16 -7.76 5.73 0.69
CA PRO A 16 -8.45 5.55 1.96
C PRO A 16 -8.61 6.88 2.73
N PRO A 17 -9.81 7.22 3.21
CA PRO A 17 -10.05 8.51 3.90
C PRO A 17 -9.41 8.60 5.29
N TRP A 18 -8.90 7.49 5.83
CA TRP A 18 -8.27 7.41 7.15
C TRP A 18 -6.75 7.54 7.09
N ASN A 19 -6.15 7.70 5.91
CA ASN A 19 -4.72 7.92 5.79
C ASN A 19 -4.36 9.39 6.00
N THR A 20 -3.20 9.59 6.60
CA THR A 20 -2.53 10.89 6.64
C THR A 20 -1.86 11.17 5.28
N PRO A 21 -1.57 12.45 4.94
CA PRO A 21 -0.87 12.79 3.71
C PRO A 21 0.48 12.07 3.58
N LEU A 22 1.18 11.85 4.69
CA LEU A 22 2.43 11.08 4.71
C LEU A 22 2.20 9.63 4.28
N GLU A 23 1.19 8.97 4.85
CA GLU A 23 0.85 7.58 4.50
C GLU A 23 0.42 7.46 3.05
N ASP A 24 -0.35 8.42 2.53
CA ASP A 24 -0.77 8.44 1.12
C ASP A 24 0.41 8.48 0.15
N THR A 25 1.51 9.17 0.50
CA THR A 25 2.73 9.15 -0.34
C THR A 25 3.44 7.80 -0.34
N LEU A 26 3.19 6.95 0.65
CA LEU A 26 3.84 5.65 0.84
C LEU A 26 2.95 4.47 0.41
N VAL A 27 1.68 4.72 0.09
CA VAL A 27 0.76 3.70 -0.41
C VAL A 27 1.14 3.29 -1.85
N TRP A 28 1.24 1.98 -2.04
CA TRP A 28 1.31 1.29 -3.32
C TRP A 28 0.05 0.44 -3.51
N ILE A 29 -0.84 0.89 -4.40
CA ILE A 29 -2.05 0.16 -4.84
C ILE A 29 -2.85 -0.39 -3.65
N GLY A 30 -3.41 0.53 -2.86
CA GLY A 30 -4.28 0.21 -1.73
C GLY A 30 -3.60 -0.44 -0.52
N GLY A 31 -2.29 -0.26 -0.38
CA GLY A 31 -1.59 -0.44 0.90
C GLY A 31 -0.08 -0.39 0.75
N TRP A 32 0.66 -1.18 1.52
CA TRP A 32 2.13 -1.13 1.53
C TRP A 32 2.75 -1.90 0.35
N ARG A 33 3.91 -1.44 -0.12
CA ARG A 33 4.66 -2.11 -1.18
C ARG A 33 5.43 -3.34 -0.64
N PRO A 34 5.21 -4.57 -1.16
CA PRO A 34 5.85 -5.81 -0.69
C PRO A 34 7.37 -5.74 -0.47
N THR A 35 8.09 -4.99 -1.31
CA THR A 35 9.53 -4.75 -1.23
C THR A 35 9.98 -4.18 0.12
N ILE A 36 9.12 -3.41 0.80
CA ILE A 36 9.40 -2.83 2.13
C ILE A 36 9.70 -3.93 3.17
N ALA A 37 9.04 -5.09 3.08
CA ALA A 37 9.29 -6.18 4.01
C ALA A 37 10.75 -6.67 3.96
N PHE A 38 11.34 -6.74 2.76
CA PHE A 38 12.75 -7.15 2.61
C PHE A 38 13.69 -6.08 3.14
N HIS A 39 13.40 -4.80 2.92
CA HIS A 39 14.18 -3.71 3.50
C HIS A 39 14.19 -3.76 5.02
N ILE A 40 13.04 -4.01 5.66
CA ILE A 40 12.96 -4.20 7.11
C ILE A 40 13.87 -5.36 7.54
N ILE A 41 13.75 -6.52 6.88
CA ILE A 41 14.58 -7.69 7.21
C ILE A 41 16.05 -7.36 7.09
N TYR A 42 16.51 -6.82 5.96
CA TYR A 42 17.92 -6.53 5.76
C TYR A 42 18.46 -5.49 6.74
N SER A 43 17.74 -4.37 6.96
CA SER A 43 18.17 -3.33 7.88
C SER A 43 18.21 -3.80 9.34
N VAL A 44 17.23 -4.60 9.78
CA VAL A 44 17.21 -5.13 11.15
C VAL A 44 18.27 -6.20 11.33
N SER A 45 18.44 -7.10 10.35
CA SER A 45 19.44 -8.16 10.40
C SER A 45 20.85 -7.60 10.46
N ASP A 46 21.14 -6.59 9.62
CA ASP A 46 22.42 -5.89 9.60
C ASP A 46 22.71 -5.25 10.96
N ARG A 47 21.76 -4.48 11.51
CA ARG A 47 21.91 -3.83 12.82
C ARG A 47 22.15 -4.83 13.96
N GLN A 48 21.40 -5.94 13.99
CA GLN A 48 21.52 -6.96 15.03
C GLN A 48 22.82 -7.76 14.88
N PHE A 49 23.26 -8.00 13.64
CA PHE A 49 24.54 -8.61 13.35
C PHE A 49 25.71 -7.73 13.80
N GLU A 50 25.69 -6.43 13.47
CA GLU A 50 26.71 -5.45 13.87
C GLU A 50 26.87 -5.36 15.39
N ALA A 51 25.76 -5.34 16.15
CA ALA A 51 25.81 -5.35 17.61
C ALA A 51 26.57 -6.57 18.16
N ARG A 52 26.43 -7.73 17.51
CA ARG A 52 27.06 -9.00 17.89
C ARG A 52 28.51 -9.14 17.43
N LEU A 53 28.97 -8.37 16.45
CA LEU A 53 30.38 -8.41 16.03
C LEU A 53 31.33 -8.19 17.21
N SER A 54 30.92 -7.36 18.17
CA SER A 54 31.66 -7.11 19.41
C SER A 54 31.86 -8.37 20.26
N ASP A 55 30.87 -9.26 20.30
CA ASP A 55 30.88 -10.52 21.05
C ASP A 55 31.59 -11.65 20.30
N ILE A 56 31.41 -11.71 18.97
CA ILE A 56 32.14 -12.63 18.09
C ILE A 56 33.64 -12.38 18.19
N ARG A 57 34.08 -11.11 18.20
CA ARG A 57 35.48 -10.73 18.39
C ARG A 57 36.05 -11.20 19.73
N ARG A 58 35.21 -11.32 20.76
CA ARG A 58 35.57 -11.85 22.09
C ARG A 58 35.45 -13.37 22.18
N ASN A 59 35.21 -14.06 21.05
CA ASN A 59 34.98 -15.50 20.98
C ASN A 59 33.73 -15.99 21.77
N ILE A 60 32.79 -15.07 22.05
CA ILE A 60 31.52 -15.39 22.71
C ILE A 60 30.47 -15.63 21.61
N ARG A 61 29.96 -16.86 21.51
CA ARG A 61 28.91 -17.22 20.53
C ARG A 61 27.56 -17.33 21.22
N ILE A 62 26.89 -16.20 21.43
CA ILE A 62 25.48 -16.19 21.84
C ILE A 62 24.64 -16.04 20.57
N ARG A 63 23.80 -17.04 20.28
CA ARG A 63 22.76 -16.93 19.24
C ARG A 63 21.45 -16.61 19.94
N ASN A 64 20.95 -15.39 19.80
CA ASN A 64 19.65 -15.00 20.36
C ASN A 64 18.48 -15.55 19.53
N GLY A 65 18.75 -16.11 18.34
CA GLY A 65 17.72 -16.55 17.41
C GLY A 65 16.98 -15.37 16.74
N ASP A 66 17.49 -14.15 16.85
CA ASP A 66 16.93 -12.96 16.21
C ASP A 66 17.28 -12.90 14.71
N LEU A 67 16.95 -11.79 14.05
CA LEU A 67 17.21 -11.58 12.62
C LEU A 67 18.72 -11.40 12.31
N GLY A 68 19.57 -11.13 13.29
CA GLY A 68 21.02 -11.17 13.16
C GLY A 68 21.59 -12.58 12.98
N ASP A 69 20.79 -13.64 13.25
CA ASP A 69 21.17 -15.05 13.11
C ASP A 69 20.77 -15.68 11.76
N LEU A 70 20.43 -14.89 10.74
CA LEU A 70 20.02 -15.44 9.45
C LEU A 70 21.13 -16.32 8.83
N SER A 71 20.75 -17.54 8.45
CA SER A 71 21.66 -18.45 7.76
C SER A 71 21.86 -18.02 6.31
N ALA A 72 22.97 -18.44 5.71
CA ALA A 72 23.22 -18.22 4.28
C ALA A 72 22.11 -18.81 3.39
N ALA A 73 21.50 -19.93 3.82
CA ALA A 73 20.36 -20.53 3.14
C ALA A 73 19.12 -19.64 3.23
N HIS A 74 18.80 -19.10 4.42
CA HIS A 74 17.68 -18.16 4.59
C HIS A 74 17.88 -16.89 3.74
N LEU A 75 19.10 -16.33 3.73
CA LEU A 75 19.42 -15.16 2.90
C LEU A 75 19.31 -15.46 1.40
N GLY A 76 19.76 -16.63 0.95
CA GLY A 76 19.59 -17.06 -0.44
C GLY A 76 18.12 -17.19 -0.85
N SER A 77 17.30 -17.83 -0.01
CA SER A 77 15.86 -17.95 -0.23
C SER A 77 15.14 -16.60 -0.21
N LEU A 78 15.48 -15.71 0.75
CA LEU A 78 14.95 -14.35 0.83
C LEU A 78 15.33 -13.52 -0.40
N TYR A 79 16.59 -13.60 -0.84
CA TYR A 79 17.04 -12.89 -2.04
C TYR A 79 16.28 -13.34 -3.29
N GLN A 80 16.07 -14.65 -3.45
CA GLN A 80 15.29 -15.16 -4.57
C GLN A 80 13.83 -14.68 -4.51
N LEU A 81 13.20 -14.74 -3.34
CA LEU A 81 11.84 -14.25 -3.12
C LEU A 81 11.73 -12.73 -3.36
N HIS A 82 12.75 -11.96 -2.97
CA HIS A 82 12.80 -10.53 -3.20
C HIS A 82 12.82 -10.20 -4.70
N ARG A 83 13.64 -10.92 -5.47
CA ARG A 83 13.70 -10.75 -6.94
C ARG A 83 12.37 -11.04 -7.61
N THR A 84 11.70 -12.14 -7.25
CA THR A 84 10.39 -12.47 -7.82
C THR A 84 9.33 -11.45 -7.43
N THR A 85 9.36 -10.99 -6.17
CA THR A 85 8.43 -9.96 -5.69
C THR A 85 8.58 -8.66 -6.47
N ILE A 86 9.81 -8.19 -6.72
CA ILE A 86 10.06 -6.99 -7.54
C ILE A 86 9.50 -7.14 -8.96
N GLN A 87 9.65 -8.32 -9.58
CA GLN A 87 9.13 -8.58 -10.92
C GLN A 87 7.59 -8.52 -10.96
N ASP A 88 6.94 -9.12 -9.97
CA ASP A 88 5.48 -9.11 -9.83
C ASP A 88 4.97 -7.69 -9.54
N GLU A 89 5.63 -6.95 -8.64
CA GLU A 89 5.30 -5.55 -8.36
C GLU A 89 5.37 -4.67 -9.60
N ASN A 90 6.44 -4.81 -10.40
CA ASN A 90 6.60 -4.03 -11.63
C ASN A 90 5.52 -4.39 -12.65
N THR A 91 5.13 -5.66 -12.72
CA THR A 91 4.06 -6.13 -13.60
C THR A 91 2.69 -5.58 -13.18
N ILE A 92 2.39 -5.55 -11.87
CA ILE A 92 1.14 -4.96 -11.35
C ILE A 92 1.14 -3.44 -11.55
N THR A 93 2.29 -2.78 -11.34
CA THR A 93 2.44 -1.34 -11.54
C THR A 93 2.23 -0.95 -13.00
N ASP A 94 2.79 -1.72 -13.94
CA ASP A 94 2.56 -1.53 -15.38
C ASP A 94 1.08 -1.75 -15.76
N GLN A 95 0.40 -2.73 -15.17
CA GLN A 95 -1.03 -2.93 -15.36
C GLN A 95 -1.87 -1.77 -14.82
N MET A 96 -1.51 -1.23 -13.65
CA MET A 96 -2.14 -0.04 -13.09
C MET A 96 -1.99 1.16 -14.01
N ALA A 97 -0.77 1.43 -14.49
CA ALA A 97 -0.51 2.51 -15.43
C ALA A 97 -1.29 2.34 -16.75
N LYS A 98 -1.31 1.13 -17.31
CA LYS A 98 -2.09 0.82 -18.53
C LYS A 98 -3.59 1.00 -18.31
N HIS A 99 -4.12 0.57 -17.16
CA HIS A 99 -5.54 0.75 -16.85
C HIS A 99 -5.89 2.22 -16.63
N GLN A 100 -5.05 2.98 -15.92
CA GLN A 100 -5.25 4.44 -15.75
C GLN A 100 -5.21 5.18 -17.10
N ALA A 101 -4.21 4.89 -17.95
CA ALA A 101 -4.10 5.45 -19.29
C ALA A 101 -5.29 5.04 -20.18
N GLY A 102 -5.74 3.79 -20.05
CA GLY A 102 -6.93 3.28 -20.72
C GLY A 102 -8.19 4.00 -20.26
N VAL A 103 -8.44 4.14 -18.95
CA VAL A 103 -9.61 4.85 -18.42
C VAL A 103 -9.64 6.30 -18.90
N ALA A 104 -8.48 6.97 -18.94
CA ALA A 104 -8.35 8.32 -19.49
C ALA A 104 -8.56 8.35 -21.02
N GLY A 105 -7.98 7.40 -21.76
CA GLY A 105 -8.00 7.36 -23.22
C GLY A 105 -9.27 6.80 -23.86
N THR A 106 -10.00 5.92 -23.18
CA THR A 106 -11.05 5.08 -23.82
C THR A 106 -12.33 5.85 -24.10
N LYS A 107 -12.63 6.97 -23.42
CA LYS A 107 -13.82 7.83 -23.66
C LYS A 107 -13.95 9.04 -22.71
N ALA A 108 -12.98 9.34 -21.84
CA ALA A 108 -13.07 10.45 -20.88
C ALA A 108 -12.86 11.85 -21.49
N PHE A 109 -12.30 11.98 -22.71
CA PHE A 109 -12.32 13.25 -23.43
C PHE A 109 -13.46 13.34 -24.46
N ARG A 110 -13.81 12.24 -25.14
CA ARG A 110 -14.76 12.29 -26.27
C ARG A 110 -16.24 12.35 -25.85
N LEU A 111 -16.60 11.95 -24.63
CA LEU A 111 -18.00 11.91 -24.15
C LEU A 111 -18.36 12.99 -23.11
N SER A 112 -17.61 14.08 -22.96
CA SER A 112 -18.21 15.24 -22.26
C SER A 112 -19.57 15.62 -22.92
N ASN A 113 -19.72 15.37 -24.23
CA ASN A 113 -20.96 15.55 -24.98
C ASN A 113 -21.94 14.35 -24.93
N GLU A 114 -21.50 13.09 -25.01
CA GLU A 114 -22.41 11.93 -25.09
C GLU A 114 -22.89 11.45 -23.70
N LEU A 115 -22.07 11.61 -22.65
CA LEU A 115 -22.51 11.37 -21.26
C LEU A 115 -23.60 12.39 -20.88
N SER A 116 -23.49 13.64 -21.35
CA SER A 116 -24.53 14.66 -21.16
C SER A 116 -25.83 14.30 -21.90
N ASN A 117 -25.72 13.69 -23.09
CA ASN A 117 -26.88 13.27 -23.88
C ASN A 117 -27.55 12.00 -23.34
N GLU A 118 -26.80 10.98 -22.92
CA GLU A 118 -27.35 9.78 -22.27
C GLU A 118 -27.91 10.10 -20.87
N LEU A 119 -27.26 11.02 -20.13
CA LEU A 119 -27.83 11.56 -18.89
C LEU A 119 -29.13 12.33 -19.17
N SER A 120 -29.23 13.08 -20.28
CA SER A 120 -30.45 13.81 -20.67
C SER A 120 -31.59 12.89 -21.15
N GLU A 121 -31.29 11.76 -21.79
CA GLU A 121 -32.29 10.75 -22.20
C GLU A 121 -32.81 9.95 -21.00
N LEU A 122 -31.96 9.61 -20.03
CA LEU A 122 -32.36 8.91 -18.79
C LEU A 122 -33.04 9.83 -17.76
N VAL A 123 -32.78 11.15 -17.81
CA VAL A 123 -33.53 12.18 -17.05
C VAL A 123 -35.02 12.19 -17.40
N ARG A 124 -35.42 11.64 -18.56
CA ARG A 124 -36.82 11.59 -19.00
C ARG A 124 -37.67 10.50 -18.33
N GLU A 125 -37.07 9.50 -17.69
CA GLU A 125 -37.81 8.31 -17.20
C GLU A 125 -37.87 8.12 -15.66
N ASN A 126 -37.23 9.00 -14.88
CA ASN A 126 -37.51 9.23 -13.45
C ASN A 126 -37.71 7.96 -12.57
N ARG A 127 -36.81 6.97 -12.67
CA ARG A 127 -36.99 5.65 -12.01
C ARG A 127 -35.82 5.12 -11.19
N ILE A 128 -34.71 5.86 -11.04
CA ILE A 128 -33.53 5.41 -10.27
C ILE A 128 -32.99 6.59 -9.44
N ASP A 129 -32.68 6.34 -8.17
CA ASP A 129 -32.09 7.32 -7.24
C ASP A 129 -30.69 7.75 -7.71
N ASP A 130 -30.29 9.01 -7.43
CA ASP A 130 -29.05 9.60 -7.97
C ASP A 130 -27.77 8.84 -7.58
N GLU A 131 -27.80 8.15 -6.44
CA GLU A 131 -26.69 7.36 -5.89
C GLU A 131 -26.48 6.04 -6.68
N ASP A 132 -27.56 5.34 -7.02
CA ASP A 132 -27.54 4.11 -7.84
C ASP A 132 -27.13 4.40 -9.29
N ARG A 133 -27.42 5.61 -9.79
CA ARG A 133 -27.08 6.06 -11.15
C ARG A 133 -25.56 6.19 -11.37
N VAL A 134 -24.85 6.72 -10.38
CA VAL A 134 -23.38 6.88 -10.44
C VAL A 134 -22.70 5.51 -10.38
N HIS A 135 -23.21 4.59 -9.57
CA HIS A 135 -22.65 3.25 -9.41
C HIS A 135 -22.73 2.43 -10.71
N VAL A 136 -23.85 2.46 -11.44
CA VAL A 136 -24.00 1.73 -12.72
C VAL A 136 -23.03 2.21 -13.80
N VAL A 137 -22.71 3.51 -13.81
CA VAL A 137 -21.77 4.10 -14.79
C VAL A 137 -20.32 3.83 -14.42
N LEU A 138 -19.99 3.78 -13.12
CA LEU A 138 -18.63 3.56 -12.64
C LEU A 138 -18.25 2.08 -12.55
N GLU A 139 -19.20 1.16 -12.35
CA GLU A 139 -18.94 -0.27 -12.13
C GLU A 139 -18.06 -0.92 -13.23
N PRO A 140 -18.29 -0.70 -14.54
CA PRO A 140 -17.41 -1.27 -15.58
C PRO A 140 -15.98 -0.69 -15.56
N LYS A 141 -15.80 0.53 -15.07
CA LYS A 141 -14.49 1.21 -14.98
C LYS A 141 -13.71 0.79 -13.73
N GLU A 142 -14.44 0.52 -12.65
CA GLU A 142 -13.90 0.06 -11.37
C GLU A 142 -13.46 -1.40 -11.41
N GLU A 143 -14.08 -2.23 -12.26
CA GLU A 143 -13.76 -3.65 -12.38
C GLU A 143 -12.27 -3.91 -12.66
N GLY A 144 -11.63 -3.08 -13.49
CA GLY A 144 -10.19 -3.18 -13.75
C GLY A 144 -9.33 -2.81 -12.54
N PHE A 145 -9.67 -1.72 -11.85
CA PHE A 145 -9.02 -1.34 -10.60
C PHE A 145 -9.16 -2.42 -9.52
N ARG A 146 -10.35 -3.01 -9.41
CA ARG A 146 -10.62 -4.11 -8.47
C ARG A 146 -9.73 -5.33 -8.73
N LYS A 147 -9.55 -5.74 -9.99
CA LYS A 147 -8.65 -6.86 -10.34
C LYS A 147 -7.20 -6.56 -9.99
N ILE A 148 -6.76 -5.33 -10.22
CA ILE A 148 -5.38 -4.89 -9.93
C ILE A 148 -5.16 -4.87 -8.42
N LEU A 149 -6.10 -4.32 -7.65
CA LEU A 149 -6.08 -4.32 -6.19
C LEU A 149 -6.02 -5.76 -5.64
N GLN A 150 -6.85 -6.67 -6.15
CA GLN A 150 -6.81 -8.08 -5.76
C GLN A 150 -5.46 -8.75 -6.02
N ARG A 151 -4.80 -8.41 -7.14
CA ARG A 151 -3.44 -8.90 -7.43
C ARG A 151 -2.41 -8.33 -6.47
N ALA A 152 -2.51 -7.05 -6.13
CA ALA A 152 -1.65 -6.41 -5.14
C ALA A 152 -1.83 -7.03 -3.75
N ASP A 153 -3.08 -7.27 -3.32
CA ASP A 153 -3.41 -7.97 -2.06
C ASP A 153 -2.84 -9.37 -2.04
N GLN A 154 -3.01 -10.12 -3.12
CA GLN A 154 -2.51 -11.48 -3.24
C GLN A 154 -0.97 -11.51 -3.16
N LEU A 155 -0.30 -10.54 -3.79
CA LEU A 155 1.15 -10.41 -3.70
C LEU A 155 1.60 -10.07 -2.27
N ARG A 156 0.97 -9.11 -1.60
CA ARG A 156 1.25 -8.78 -0.19
C ARG A 156 1.14 -10.01 0.73
N LEU A 157 0.04 -10.75 0.58
CA LEU A 157 -0.21 -11.96 1.37
C LEU A 157 0.78 -13.09 1.07
N SER A 158 1.10 -13.32 -0.21
CA SER A 158 2.03 -14.37 -0.61
C SER A 158 3.47 -14.04 -0.16
N THR A 159 3.87 -12.77 -0.22
CA THR A 159 5.18 -12.30 0.26
C THR A 159 5.31 -12.50 1.76
N ILE A 160 4.36 -12.03 2.58
CA ILE A 160 4.40 -12.23 4.04
C ILE A 160 4.44 -13.71 4.37
N LYS A 161 3.55 -14.51 3.75
CA LYS A 161 3.50 -15.96 3.98
C LYS A 161 4.84 -16.61 3.68
N SER A 162 5.44 -16.28 2.54
CA SER A 162 6.71 -16.88 2.10
C SER A 162 7.87 -16.47 3.02
N ILE A 163 7.93 -15.20 3.44
CA ILE A 163 8.91 -14.72 4.42
C ILE A 163 8.79 -15.51 5.73
N VAL A 164 7.58 -15.62 6.29
CA VAL A 164 7.34 -16.35 7.53
C VAL A 164 7.71 -17.83 7.42
N CYS A 165 7.54 -18.44 6.24
CA CYS A 165 7.97 -19.83 5.99
C CYS A 165 9.50 -19.98 5.82
N ILE A 166 10.21 -18.95 5.38
CA ILE A 166 11.68 -18.98 5.25
C ILE A 166 12.36 -18.73 6.60
N LEU A 167 11.79 -17.84 7.42
CA LEU A 167 12.30 -17.49 8.74
C LEU A 167 12.00 -18.58 9.77
N SER A 168 12.81 -18.65 10.83
CA SER A 168 12.43 -19.42 12.01
C SER A 168 11.23 -18.75 12.71
N PRO A 169 10.43 -19.47 13.51
CA PRO A 169 9.25 -18.89 14.17
C PRO A 169 9.56 -17.63 15.00
N ILE A 170 10.67 -17.63 15.72
CA ILE A 170 11.07 -16.46 16.53
C ILE A 170 11.54 -15.29 15.66
N GLN A 171 12.26 -15.56 14.56
CA GLN A 171 12.66 -14.54 13.58
C GLN A 171 11.45 -13.90 12.89
N ALA A 172 10.44 -14.72 12.55
CA ALA A 172 9.19 -14.24 11.98
C ALA A 172 8.45 -13.31 12.95
N VAL A 173 8.40 -13.65 14.24
CA VAL A 173 7.83 -12.77 15.28
C VAL A 173 8.59 -11.44 15.35
N TYR A 174 9.92 -11.46 15.41
CA TYR A 174 10.72 -10.23 15.41
C TYR A 174 10.47 -9.37 14.17
N PHE A 175 10.41 -9.98 12.99
CA PHE A 175 10.08 -9.28 11.75
C PHE A 175 8.71 -8.61 11.82
N LEU A 176 7.68 -9.33 12.28
CA LEU A 176 6.31 -8.79 12.37
C LEU A 176 6.23 -7.63 13.38
N ILE A 177 6.91 -7.74 14.52
CA ILE A 177 6.98 -6.66 15.51
C ILE A 177 7.58 -5.40 14.86
N VAL A 178 8.76 -5.51 14.22
CA VAL A 178 9.39 -4.33 13.61
C VAL A 178 8.55 -3.75 12.47
N ALA A 179 7.90 -4.60 11.67
CA ALA A 179 7.01 -4.14 10.60
C ALA A 179 5.80 -3.37 11.16
N THR A 180 5.19 -3.86 12.24
CA THR A 180 4.08 -3.17 12.91
C THR A 180 4.55 -1.87 13.57
N GLU A 181 5.70 -1.87 14.24
CA GLU A 181 6.28 -0.65 14.82
C GLU A 181 6.53 0.42 13.77
N LEU A 182 7.03 0.05 12.59
CA LEU A 182 7.22 0.98 11.49
C LEU A 182 5.90 1.58 11.02
N GLN A 183 4.86 0.74 10.84
CA GLN A 183 3.53 1.21 10.43
C GLN A 183 2.92 2.17 11.44
N LEU A 184 2.99 1.85 12.74
CA LEU A 184 2.48 2.71 13.81
C LEU A 184 3.23 4.05 13.85
N ARG A 185 4.56 4.03 13.72
CA ARG A 185 5.36 5.27 13.71
C ARG A 185 5.06 6.15 12.51
N LEU A 186 4.90 5.56 11.33
CA LEU A 186 4.51 6.31 10.13
C LEU A 186 3.16 7.01 10.33
N HIS A 187 2.21 6.32 10.95
CA HIS A 187 0.91 6.87 11.30
C HIS A 187 1.03 8.04 12.28
N ASP A 188 1.71 7.83 13.41
CA ASP A 188 1.89 8.86 14.44
C ASP A 188 2.60 10.10 13.88
N TRP A 189 3.66 9.91 13.08
CA TRP A 189 4.36 11.01 12.42
C TRP A 189 3.48 11.73 11.41
N GLY A 190 2.65 10.99 10.67
CA GLY A 190 1.70 11.54 9.72
C GLY A 190 0.67 12.46 10.39
N ILE A 191 0.13 12.05 11.54
CA ILE A 191 -0.82 12.85 12.32
C ILE A 191 -0.14 14.14 12.79
N VAL A 192 1.02 14.02 13.44
CA VAL A 192 1.75 15.18 13.99
C VAL A 192 2.09 16.20 12.90
N GLU A 193 2.53 15.73 11.73
CA GLU A 193 2.87 16.63 10.63
C GLU A 193 1.63 17.28 10.02
N HIS A 194 0.53 16.53 9.90
CA HIS A 194 -0.74 17.07 9.42
C HIS A 194 -1.28 18.17 10.35
N GLU A 195 -1.24 17.96 11.67
CA GLU A 195 -1.62 18.95 12.66
C GLU A 195 -0.77 20.22 12.60
N ARG A 196 0.56 20.09 12.44
CA ARG A 196 1.45 21.24 12.25
C ARG A 196 1.09 22.06 11.01
N HIS A 197 0.79 21.38 9.91
CA HIS A 197 0.39 22.04 8.66
C HIS A 197 -0.92 22.81 8.83
N ILE A 198 -1.94 22.22 9.46
CA ILE A 198 -3.22 22.90 9.73
C ILE A 198 -3.02 24.12 10.63
N ASN A 199 -2.26 23.98 11.72
CA ASN A 199 -1.99 25.07 12.65
C ASN A 199 -1.23 26.23 11.98
N LYS A 200 -0.33 25.94 11.05
CA LYS A 200 0.37 26.98 10.28
C LYS A 200 -0.57 27.74 9.34
N ILE A 201 -1.49 27.04 8.66
CA ILE A 201 -2.49 27.67 7.78
C ILE A 201 -3.45 28.55 8.61
N GLN A 202 -3.95 28.04 9.73
CA GLN A 202 -4.83 28.80 10.63
C GLN A 202 -4.12 30.02 11.23
N GLY A 203 -2.85 29.88 11.62
CA GLY A 203 -2.04 31.00 12.09
C GLY A 203 -1.82 32.08 11.03
N VAL A 204 -1.65 31.71 9.75
CA VAL A 204 -1.53 32.66 8.64
C VAL A 204 -2.85 33.38 8.37
N VAL A 205 -3.97 32.65 8.36
CA VAL A 205 -5.32 33.23 8.15
C VAL A 205 -5.69 34.21 9.27
N VAL A 206 -5.33 33.92 10.52
CA VAL A 206 -5.56 34.84 11.66
C VAL A 206 -4.70 36.11 11.56
N VAL A 207 -3.50 36.02 10.98
CA VAL A 207 -2.64 37.20 10.77
C VAL A 207 -3.15 38.05 9.60
N GLU A 208 -3.63 37.44 8.51
CA GLU A 208 -4.18 38.17 7.36
C GLU A 208 -5.56 38.80 7.64
N SER A 209 -6.38 38.21 8.52
CA SER A 209 -7.68 38.78 8.92
C SER A 209 -7.59 39.96 9.90
N ASN A 210 -6.39 40.28 10.40
CA ASN A 210 -6.13 41.38 11.33
C ASN A 210 -5.49 42.61 10.65
N TYR A 211 -5.49 42.67 9.32
CA TYR A 211 -5.14 43.84 8.50
C TYR A 211 -6.34 44.24 7.62
#